data_AF-A0A127VA34-F1
#
_entry.id   AF-A0A127VA34-F1
#
_cell.length_a   1.000
_cell.length_b   1.000
_cell.length_c   1.000
_cell.angle_alpha   90.00
_cell.angle_beta   90.00
_cell.angle_gamma   90.00
#
_symmetry.space_group_name_H-M   'P 1'
#
loop_
_entity.id
_entity.type
_entity.pdbx_description
1 polymer ?
#
loop_
_entity_poly.entity_id
_entity_poly.type
_entity_poly.pdbx_seq_one_letter_code
_entity_poly.pdbx_strand_id
1 'polypeptide(L)'
;MNQALINPEVATDMLDVSSLPDFDSKYINSGQIASYYADDYSTTPVTANSHRPSNFQAMEVFLSSLLPPKYNGYFKAFYLNDGGGYVDTSNTVQGLNGYSSGDNVVLFPTKNDETAAHEFLHSLDLPHTFVNEEAAPEAKFTFKIQKTDNVMDYSHQVNIQRTNLWHWQWKIAHAAAENE
;
A
#
# COMPACT_ATOMS: atom_id res chain seq x y z
N MET A 1 6.14 -28.02 -9.67
CA MET A 1 6.20 -26.61 -9.24
C MET A 1 6.12 -26.66 -7.73
N ASN A 2 7.24 -26.50 -7.03
CA ASN A 2 7.24 -26.49 -5.57
C ASN A 2 6.81 -25.08 -5.18
N GLN A 3 5.52 -24.88 -4.89
CA GLN A 3 5.11 -23.64 -4.22
C GLN A 3 5.85 -23.60 -2.87
N ALA A 4 6.47 -22.46 -2.56
CA ALA A 4 7.01 -22.25 -1.23
C ALA A 4 5.85 -22.30 -0.25
N LEU A 5 5.82 -23.32 0.61
CA LEU A 5 4.87 -23.35 1.73
C LEU A 5 5.33 -22.27 2.72
N ILE A 6 4.62 -21.15 2.72
CA ILE A 6 4.79 -20.12 3.74
C ILE A 6 3.76 -20.44 4.83
N ASN A 7 4.24 -20.70 6.04
CA ASN A 7 3.40 -20.82 7.22
C ASN A 7 3.60 -19.56 8.08
N PRO A 8 2.84 -18.49 7.84
CA PRO A 8 3.06 -17.23 8.55
C PRO A 8 2.62 -17.36 10.01
N GLU A 9 3.41 -16.79 10.91
CA GLU A 9 2.95 -16.50 12.25
C GLU A 9 2.14 -15.20 12.21
N VAL A 10 0.87 -15.27 12.57
CA VAL A 10 -0.05 -14.12 12.52
C VAL A 10 -0.46 -13.75 13.94
N ALA A 11 -0.21 -12.50 14.31
CA ALA A 11 -0.74 -11.89 15.52
C ALA A 11 -1.73 -10.79 15.12
N THR A 12 -2.82 -10.67 15.88
CA THR A 12 -3.82 -9.62 15.69
C THR A 12 -3.96 -8.84 16.98
N ASP A 13 -3.99 -7.52 16.87
CA ASP A 13 -4.33 -6.61 17.96
C ASP A 13 -5.34 -5.56 17.46
N MET A 14 -6.09 -4.97 18.39
CA MET A 14 -7.00 -3.86 18.12
C MET A 14 -6.34 -2.55 18.55
N LEU A 15 -6.36 -1.56 17.66
CA LEU A 15 -5.91 -0.20 17.94
C LEU A 15 -7.11 0.75 17.83
N ASP A 16 -7.43 1.45 18.90
CA ASP A 16 -8.43 2.53 18.87
C ASP A 16 -7.72 3.86 18.58
N VAL A 17 -7.85 4.32 17.33
CA VAL A 17 -7.32 5.62 16.89
C VAL A 17 -8.34 6.75 17.03
N SER A 18 -9.62 6.44 17.27
CA SER A 18 -10.72 7.42 17.33
C SER A 18 -10.67 8.30 18.58
N SER A 19 -10.03 7.81 19.63
CA SER A 19 -9.83 8.54 20.88
C SER A 19 -8.51 9.32 20.94
N LEU A 20 -7.69 9.26 19.88
CA LEU A 20 -6.39 9.93 19.85
C LEU A 20 -6.55 11.41 19.47
N PRO A 21 -6.14 12.35 20.35
CA PRO A 21 -6.45 13.78 20.21
C PRO A 21 -5.90 14.45 18.94
N ASP A 22 -4.91 13.83 18.30
CA ASP A 22 -4.26 14.37 17.11
C ASP A 22 -4.68 13.69 15.80
N PHE A 23 -5.31 12.51 15.86
CA PHE A 23 -5.54 11.70 14.66
C PHE A 23 -6.45 12.43 13.66
N ASP A 24 -7.58 12.95 14.15
CA ASP A 24 -8.53 13.70 13.34
C ASP A 24 -7.88 14.92 12.68
N SER A 25 -7.13 15.70 13.46
CA SER A 25 -6.49 16.92 12.96
C SER A 25 -5.42 16.67 11.89
N LYS A 26 -4.76 15.50 11.94
CA LYS A 26 -3.63 15.15 11.07
C LYS A 26 -4.03 14.31 9.87
N TYR A 27 -5.11 13.54 9.97
CA TYR A 27 -5.40 12.49 9.01
C TYR A 27 -6.86 12.41 8.59
N ILE A 28 -7.75 13.26 9.10
CA ILE A 28 -9.13 13.31 8.63
C ILE A 28 -9.33 14.55 7.73
N ASN A 29 -9.76 14.32 6.49
CA ASN A 29 -10.20 15.35 5.57
C ASN A 29 -11.60 15.02 5.09
N SER A 30 -12.54 15.97 5.25
CA SER A 30 -13.93 15.81 4.81
C SER A 30 -14.62 14.54 5.33
N GLY A 31 -14.26 14.12 6.55
CA GLY A 31 -14.81 12.93 7.21
C GLY A 31 -14.23 11.60 6.73
N GLN A 32 -13.14 11.61 5.96
CA GLN A 32 -12.43 10.43 5.49
C GLN A 32 -10.99 10.43 5.96
N ILE A 33 -10.41 9.24 6.14
CA ILE A 33 -8.98 9.09 6.40
C ILE A 33 -8.22 9.48 5.14
N ALA A 34 -7.37 10.47 5.25
CA ALA A 34 -6.74 11.11 4.12
C ALA A 34 -5.27 11.34 4.41
N SER A 35 -4.44 11.14 3.39
CA SER A 35 -3.03 11.48 3.41
C SER A 35 -2.63 12.00 2.03
N TYR A 36 -1.43 12.55 1.87
CA TYR A 36 -0.93 12.96 0.55
C TYR A 36 0.32 12.17 0.15
N TYR A 37 0.57 12.09 -1.16
CA TYR A 37 1.86 11.65 -1.69
C TYR A 37 2.85 12.81 -1.58
N ALA A 38 3.98 12.58 -0.91
CA ALA A 38 4.99 13.63 -0.67
C ALA A 38 5.38 14.37 -1.96
N ASP A 39 5.48 13.63 -3.06
CA ASP A 39 5.62 14.12 -4.42
C ASP A 39 4.37 13.74 -5.22
N ASP A 40 3.52 14.72 -5.57
CA ASP A 40 2.38 14.47 -6.45
C ASP A 40 2.83 14.57 -7.92
N TYR A 41 3.13 13.41 -8.52
CA TYR A 41 3.56 13.28 -9.90
C TYR A 41 2.49 13.64 -10.95
N SER A 42 1.24 13.94 -10.53
CA SER A 42 0.16 14.28 -11.48
C SER A 42 0.31 15.65 -12.14
N THR A 43 1.23 16.48 -11.66
CA THR A 43 1.51 17.80 -12.24
C THR A 43 2.98 17.96 -12.60
N THR A 44 3.26 18.48 -13.79
CA THR A 44 4.59 18.98 -14.16
C THR A 44 4.53 20.50 -14.17
N PRO A 45 5.35 21.23 -13.38
CA PRO A 45 6.32 20.73 -12.39
C PRO A 45 5.65 20.09 -11.17
N VAL A 46 6.30 19.09 -10.57
CA VAL A 46 5.86 18.42 -9.33
C VAL A 46 5.69 19.51 -8.27
N THR A 47 4.44 19.80 -7.91
CA THR A 47 4.13 20.73 -6.84
C THR A 47 3.97 19.94 -5.56
N ALA A 48 4.71 20.32 -4.51
CA ALA A 48 4.50 19.75 -3.18
C ALA A 48 3.04 19.99 -2.79
N ASN A 49 2.32 18.91 -2.51
CA ASN A 49 0.92 18.95 -2.13
C ASN A 49 0.82 19.62 -0.75
N SER A 50 0.37 20.88 -0.71
CA SER A 50 0.31 21.70 0.52
C SER A 50 -1.00 21.54 1.29
N HIS A 51 -1.73 20.44 1.08
CA HIS A 51 -3.00 20.20 1.74
C HIS A 51 -2.81 19.72 3.19
N ARG A 52 -3.90 19.78 3.96
CA ARG A 52 -3.89 19.76 5.43
C ARG A 52 -3.57 18.42 6.11
N PRO A 53 -3.82 17.22 5.54
CA PRO A 53 -3.41 15.99 6.21
C PRO A 53 -1.91 15.71 6.04
N SER A 54 -1.37 14.83 6.88
CA SER A 54 0.02 14.37 6.77
C SER A 54 0.20 13.37 5.61
N ASN A 55 1.43 13.12 5.17
CA ASN A 55 1.69 12.15 4.10
C ASN A 55 1.57 10.70 4.60
N PHE A 56 1.54 9.75 3.65
CA PHE A 56 1.44 8.32 3.95
C PHE A 56 2.55 7.79 4.87
N GLN A 57 3.79 8.25 4.68
CA GLN A 57 4.90 7.86 5.57
C GLN A 57 4.67 8.33 7.01
N ALA A 58 4.18 9.56 7.19
CA ALA A 58 3.88 10.09 8.52
C ALA A 58 2.71 9.35 9.18
N MET A 59 1.72 8.88 8.41
CA MET A 59 0.65 8.02 8.92
C MET A 59 1.19 6.67 9.38
N GLU A 60 2.03 6.03 8.55
CA GLU A 60 2.69 4.77 8.91
C GLU A 60 3.48 4.91 10.22
N VAL A 61 4.36 5.91 10.32
CA VAL A 61 5.17 6.15 11.53
C VAL A 61 4.28 6.33 12.75
N PHE A 62 3.18 7.08 12.61
CA PHE A 62 2.22 7.29 13.69
C PHE A 62 1.58 5.97 14.12
N LEU A 63 1.01 5.19 13.20
CA LEU A 63 0.36 3.91 13.51
C LEU A 63 1.33 2.91 14.13
N SER A 64 2.54 2.80 13.57
CA SER A 64 3.62 1.96 14.10
C SER A 64 4.04 2.37 15.52
N SER A 65 4.07 3.67 15.83
CA SER A 65 4.43 4.17 17.16
C SER A 65 3.45 3.79 18.27
N LEU A 66 2.21 3.42 17.91
CA LEU A 66 1.17 3.00 18.83
C LEU A 66 1.28 1.52 19.20
N LEU A 67 2.11 0.76 18.48
CA LEU A 67 2.25 -0.68 18.68
C LEU A 67 3.28 -1.03 19.75
N PRO A 68 3.08 -2.13 20.50
CA PRO A 68 4.10 -2.62 21.42
C PRO A 68 5.39 -3.04 20.70
N PRO A 69 6.58 -2.88 21.32
CA PRO A 69 7.87 -3.21 20.71
C PRO A 69 8.03 -4.66 20.23
N LYS A 70 7.18 -5.59 20.72
CA LYS A 70 7.18 -7.00 20.29
C LYS A 70 6.87 -7.17 18.79
N TYR A 71 6.30 -6.16 18.14
CA TYR A 71 6.01 -6.15 16.71
C TYR A 71 7.08 -5.46 15.86
N ASN A 72 8.18 -5.03 16.46
CA ASN A 72 9.31 -4.51 15.71
C ASN A 72 9.91 -5.61 14.82
N GLY A 73 10.23 -5.29 13.56
CA GLY A 73 10.77 -6.24 12.58
C GLY A 73 9.73 -7.20 11.97
N TYR A 74 8.44 -7.00 12.24
CA TYR A 74 7.37 -7.70 11.52
C TYR A 74 6.78 -6.80 10.44
N PHE A 75 6.36 -7.43 9.34
CA PHE A 75 5.39 -6.85 8.41
C PHE A 75 4.06 -6.58 9.14
N LYS A 76 3.44 -5.42 8.89
CA LYS A 76 2.21 -5.02 9.61
C LYS A 76 1.12 -4.61 8.63
N ALA A 77 -0.07 -5.15 8.84
CA ALA A 77 -1.26 -4.71 8.14
C ALA A 77 -2.20 -3.98 9.10
N PHE A 78 -2.42 -2.69 8.85
CA PHE A 78 -3.37 -1.88 9.57
C PHE A 78 -4.70 -1.87 8.81
N TYR A 79 -5.72 -2.52 9.37
CA TYR A 79 -7.06 -2.53 8.82
C TYR A 79 -7.89 -1.42 9.45
N LEU A 80 -8.20 -0.38 8.67
CA LEU A 80 -8.99 0.76 9.12
C LEU A 80 -10.46 0.59 8.71
N ASN A 81 -11.36 0.92 9.62
CA ASN A 81 -12.81 0.74 9.42
C ASN A 81 -13.47 1.90 8.68
N ASP A 82 -12.81 3.06 8.62
CA ASP A 82 -13.31 4.23 7.90
C ASP A 82 -12.73 4.28 6.48
N GLY A 83 -13.52 4.83 5.56
CA GLY A 83 -13.07 5.07 4.19
C GLY A 83 -11.88 6.02 4.15
N GLY A 84 -10.98 5.79 3.21
CA GLY A 84 -9.84 6.68 3.05
C GLY A 84 -9.12 6.57 1.72
N GLY A 85 -8.05 7.35 1.60
CA GLY A 85 -7.21 7.40 0.41
C GLY A 85 -6.28 8.61 0.41
N TYR A 86 -6.02 9.15 -0.78
CA TYR A 86 -5.11 10.29 -0.94
C TYR A 86 -5.85 11.60 -1.21
N VAL A 87 -5.27 12.73 -0.80
CA VAL A 87 -5.75 14.07 -1.17
C VAL A 87 -5.04 14.52 -2.43
N ASP A 88 -5.79 14.85 -3.47
CA ASP A 88 -5.24 15.40 -4.71
C ASP A 88 -4.91 16.91 -4.61
N THR A 89 -4.36 17.47 -5.68
CA THR A 89 -4.06 18.91 -5.78
C THR A 89 -5.29 19.82 -5.72
N SER A 90 -6.51 19.27 -5.84
CA SER A 90 -7.78 20.00 -5.69
C SER A 90 -8.37 19.88 -4.28
N ASN A 91 -7.58 19.42 -3.29
CA ASN A 91 -7.99 19.16 -1.91
C ASN A 91 -9.14 18.15 -1.80
N THR A 92 -9.30 17.26 -2.78
CA THR A 92 -10.36 16.24 -2.79
C THR A 92 -9.77 14.90 -2.39
N VAL A 93 -10.49 14.17 -1.53
CA VAL A 93 -10.10 12.80 -1.16
C VAL A 93 -10.48 11.86 -2.28
N GLN A 94 -9.47 11.21 -2.85
CA GLN A 94 -9.59 10.13 -3.82
C GLN A 94 -9.45 8.79 -3.09
N GLY A 95 -10.49 7.97 -3.18
CA GLY A 95 -10.56 6.70 -2.46
C GLY A 95 -9.49 5.70 -2.90
N LEU A 96 -8.93 4.96 -1.94
CA LEU A 96 -8.01 3.86 -2.17
C LEU A 96 -8.51 2.59 -1.46
N ASN A 97 -8.10 1.43 -1.98
CA ASN A 97 -8.30 0.16 -1.27
C ASN A 97 -7.26 -0.05 -0.17
N GLY A 98 -6.07 0.51 -0.36
CA GLY A 98 -4.97 0.49 0.57
C GLY A 98 -3.74 1.18 -0.02
N TYR A 99 -2.65 1.15 0.74
CA TYR A 99 -1.32 1.56 0.30
C TYR A 99 -0.26 0.84 1.14
N SER A 100 0.97 0.84 0.65
CA SER A 100 2.17 0.37 1.36
C SER A 100 3.11 1.54 1.71
N SER A 101 3.87 1.37 2.79
CA SER A 101 4.92 2.29 3.23
C SER A 101 5.92 1.51 4.09
N GLY A 102 7.14 1.32 3.58
CA GLY A 102 8.09 0.37 4.15
C GLY A 102 7.45 -1.03 4.27
N ASP A 103 7.69 -1.71 5.39
CA ASP A 103 7.18 -3.08 5.66
C ASP A 103 5.72 -3.10 6.11
N ASN A 104 5.03 -1.95 6.03
CA ASN A 104 3.69 -1.78 6.54
C ASN A 104 2.70 -1.49 5.42
N VAL A 105 1.49 -2.00 5.57
CA VAL A 105 0.37 -1.74 4.68
C VAL A 105 -0.80 -1.21 5.47
N VAL A 106 -1.54 -0.28 4.88
CA VAL A 106 -2.79 0.25 5.43
C VAL A 106 -3.90 -0.08 4.45
N LEU A 107 -4.99 -0.64 4.97
CA LEU A 107 -6.08 -1.17 4.18
C LEU A 107 -7.40 -0.54 4.61
N PHE A 108 -8.16 -0.06 3.63
CA PHE A 108 -9.45 0.59 3.83
C PHE A 108 -10.62 -0.39 3.60
N PRO A 109 -11.86 -0.01 3.95
CA PRO A 109 -13.03 -0.89 3.80
C PRO A 109 -13.33 -1.34 2.37
N THR A 110 -12.89 -0.59 1.35
CA THR A 110 -13.09 -0.92 -0.07
C THR A 110 -12.14 -2.01 -0.59
N LYS A 111 -11.18 -2.46 0.24
CA LYS A 111 -10.28 -3.57 -0.09
C LYS A 111 -11.05 -4.83 -0.52
N ASN A 112 -10.42 -5.60 -1.40
CA ASN A 112 -10.81 -6.98 -1.69
C ASN A 112 -9.78 -7.96 -1.07
N ASP A 113 -10.05 -9.26 -1.19
CA ASP A 113 -9.23 -10.33 -0.60
C ASP A 113 -7.76 -10.32 -1.06
N GLU A 114 -7.49 -9.71 -2.21
CA GLU A 114 -6.17 -9.65 -2.83
C GLU A 114 -5.40 -8.38 -2.48
N THR A 115 -6.07 -7.36 -1.93
CA THR A 115 -5.49 -6.03 -1.73
C THR A 115 -4.32 -6.09 -0.75
N ALA A 116 -4.46 -6.81 0.37
CA ALA A 116 -3.39 -6.94 1.35
C ALA A 116 -2.12 -7.53 0.73
N ALA A 117 -2.27 -8.61 -0.04
CA ALA A 117 -1.14 -9.24 -0.73
C ALA A 117 -0.53 -8.29 -1.77
N HIS A 118 -1.34 -7.55 -2.53
CA HIS A 118 -0.87 -6.55 -3.49
C HIS A 118 -0.01 -5.47 -2.83
N GLU A 119 -0.48 -4.89 -1.73
CA GLU A 119 0.27 -3.85 -1.02
C GLU A 119 1.55 -4.39 -0.39
N PHE A 120 1.53 -5.59 0.21
CA PHE A 120 2.76 -6.17 0.76
C PHE A 120 3.79 -6.48 -0.33
N LEU A 121 3.35 -6.83 -1.54
CA LEU A 121 4.27 -7.05 -2.65
C LEU A 121 4.93 -5.74 -3.11
N HIS A 122 4.26 -4.59 -2.97
CA HIS A 122 4.91 -3.29 -3.15
C HIS A 122 5.98 -3.02 -2.09
N SER A 123 5.77 -3.43 -0.83
CA SER A 123 6.82 -3.39 0.21
C SER A 123 8.03 -4.26 -0.13
N LEU A 124 7.85 -5.27 -0.98
CA LEU A 124 8.90 -6.17 -1.46
C LEU A 124 9.41 -5.80 -2.87
N ASP A 125 9.43 -4.50 -3.16
CA ASP A 125 9.95 -3.91 -4.41
C ASP A 125 9.28 -4.39 -5.71
N LEU A 126 8.06 -4.93 -5.65
CA LEU A 126 7.36 -5.30 -6.88
C LEU A 126 6.56 -4.12 -7.45
N PRO A 127 6.87 -3.67 -8.68
CA PRO A 127 6.05 -2.70 -9.38
C PRO A 127 4.81 -3.37 -9.99
N HIS A 128 3.85 -2.54 -10.40
CA HIS A 128 2.73 -3.00 -11.21
C HIS A 128 3.19 -3.58 -12.55
N THR A 129 2.44 -4.54 -13.08
CA THR A 129 2.79 -5.22 -14.33
C THR A 129 2.75 -4.32 -15.57
N PHE A 130 2.11 -3.16 -15.48
CA PHE A 130 1.96 -2.18 -16.56
C PHE A 130 2.92 -1.00 -16.44
N VAL A 131 3.85 -1.04 -15.49
CA VAL A 131 4.96 -0.08 -15.36
C VAL A 131 6.15 -0.55 -16.22
N ASN A 132 6.98 0.39 -16.64
CA ASN A 132 8.20 0.14 -17.42
C ASN A 132 9.46 0.41 -16.60
N GLU A 133 10.59 -0.06 -17.10
CA GLU A 133 11.89 0.03 -16.40
C GLU A 133 12.34 1.48 -16.15
N GLU A 134 11.90 2.43 -16.98
CA GLU A 134 12.20 3.85 -16.80
C GLU A 134 11.53 4.45 -15.56
N ALA A 135 10.39 3.92 -15.16
CA ALA A 135 9.65 4.36 -13.97
C ALA A 135 9.97 3.50 -12.74
N ALA A 136 10.26 2.21 -12.92
CA ALA A 136 10.68 1.31 -11.85
C ALA A 136 11.71 0.30 -12.39
N PRO A 137 12.99 0.35 -11.99
CA PRO A 137 14.05 -0.53 -12.50
C PRO A 137 13.75 -2.04 -12.40
N GLU A 138 12.89 -2.43 -11.47
CA GLU A 138 12.44 -3.80 -11.22
C GLU A 138 11.41 -4.29 -12.27
N ALA A 139 10.81 -3.38 -13.05
CA ALA A 139 9.79 -3.66 -14.05
C ALA A 139 10.38 -4.20 -15.36
N LYS A 140 10.79 -5.48 -15.34
CA LYS A 140 11.46 -6.15 -16.49
C LYS A 140 10.60 -6.30 -17.74
N PHE A 141 9.28 -6.28 -17.60
CA PHE A 141 8.34 -6.48 -18.68
C PHE A 141 7.08 -5.64 -18.43
N THR A 142 6.62 -4.95 -19.47
CA THR A 142 5.41 -4.12 -19.41
C THR A 142 4.26 -4.82 -20.13
N PHE A 143 3.20 -5.07 -19.38
CA PHE A 143 1.96 -5.69 -19.88
C PHE A 143 0.85 -4.66 -20.01
N LYS A 144 -0.15 -4.99 -20.81
CA LYS A 144 -1.36 -4.17 -20.90
C LYS A 144 -2.15 -4.31 -19.60
N ILE A 145 -2.44 -3.19 -18.95
CA ILE A 145 -3.28 -3.10 -17.74
C ILE A 145 -4.61 -3.84 -17.91
N GLN A 146 -5.06 -4.51 -16.85
CA GLN A 146 -6.34 -5.26 -16.78
C GLN A 146 -6.43 -6.42 -17.80
N LYS A 147 -5.32 -7.14 -18.01
CA LYS A 147 -5.27 -8.28 -18.95
C LYS A 147 -4.66 -9.54 -18.38
N THR A 148 -4.12 -9.50 -17.18
CA THR A 148 -3.43 -10.64 -16.56
C THR A 148 -4.10 -11.07 -15.27
N ASP A 149 -3.87 -12.30 -14.84
CA ASP A 149 -4.24 -12.82 -13.52
C ASP A 149 -3.13 -12.58 -12.47
N ASN A 150 -2.21 -11.67 -12.77
CA ASN A 150 -1.09 -11.33 -11.90
C ASN A 150 -1.56 -10.46 -10.72
N VAL A 151 -1.10 -10.76 -9.51
CA VAL A 151 -1.44 -10.00 -8.30
C VAL A 151 -1.04 -8.52 -8.43
N MET A 152 -0.02 -8.18 -9.22
CA MET A 152 0.41 -6.79 -9.43
C MET A 152 -0.32 -6.06 -10.57
N ASP A 153 -1.39 -6.62 -11.15
CA ASP A 153 -2.25 -5.95 -12.14
C ASP A 153 -3.51 -5.36 -11.48
N TYR A 154 -4.24 -4.50 -12.20
CA TYR A 154 -5.54 -3.96 -11.79
C TYR A 154 -6.74 -4.70 -12.39
N SER A 155 -6.50 -5.93 -12.85
CA SER A 155 -7.49 -6.85 -13.42
C SER A 155 -8.75 -7.10 -12.58
N HIS A 156 -8.70 -6.89 -11.26
CA HIS A 156 -9.89 -6.94 -10.40
C HIS A 156 -10.97 -5.93 -10.83
N GLN A 157 -10.57 -4.79 -11.41
CA GLN A 157 -11.49 -3.76 -11.93
C GLN A 157 -12.32 -4.25 -13.13
N VAL A 158 -11.89 -5.34 -13.77
CA VAL A 158 -12.61 -5.99 -14.89
C VAL A 158 -12.99 -7.43 -14.56
N ASN A 159 -13.12 -7.76 -13.27
CA ASN A 159 -13.56 -9.07 -12.76
C ASN A 159 -12.64 -10.25 -13.14
N ILE A 160 -11.35 -10.00 -13.33
CA ILE A 160 -10.35 -11.05 -13.45
C ILE A 160 -9.69 -11.22 -12.07
N GLN A 161 -9.84 -12.41 -11.49
CA GLN A 161 -9.19 -12.79 -10.24
C GLN A 161 -7.68 -12.80 -10.44
N ARG A 162 -6.96 -12.19 -9.50
CA ARG A 162 -5.50 -12.12 -9.49
C ARG A 162 -4.96 -13.09 -8.44
N THR A 163 -4.32 -14.16 -8.89
CA THR A 163 -3.89 -15.27 -8.02
C THR A 163 -2.42 -15.62 -8.17
N ASN A 164 -1.75 -15.04 -9.16
CA ASN A 164 -0.43 -15.51 -9.57
C ASN A 164 0.64 -14.41 -9.54
N LEU A 165 1.88 -14.84 -9.37
CA LEU A 165 3.08 -14.05 -9.66
C LEU A 165 3.92 -14.80 -10.67
N TRP A 166 4.64 -14.07 -11.51
CA TRP A 166 5.63 -14.69 -12.40
C TRP A 166 6.90 -15.04 -11.65
N HIS A 167 7.60 -16.07 -12.12
CA HIS A 167 8.82 -16.55 -11.49
C HIS A 167 9.90 -15.45 -11.31
N TRP A 168 9.98 -14.48 -12.21
CA TRP A 168 10.93 -13.39 -12.08
C TRP A 168 10.53 -12.37 -10.99
N GLN A 169 9.24 -12.18 -10.73
CA GLN A 169 8.75 -11.34 -9.61
C GLN A 169 9.03 -12.02 -8.27
N TRP A 170 8.85 -13.35 -8.20
CA TRP A 170 9.25 -14.12 -7.01
C TRP A 170 10.71 -13.89 -6.63
N LYS A 171 11.61 -13.81 -7.62
CA LYS A 171 13.03 -13.56 -7.35
C LYS A 171 13.30 -12.15 -6.82
N ILE A 172 12.53 -11.15 -7.27
CA ILE A 172 12.67 -9.77 -6.79
C ILE A 172 12.17 -9.69 -5.35
N ALA A 173 10.95 -10.14 -5.09
CA ALA A 173 10.37 -10.09 -3.76
C ALA A 173 11.18 -10.89 -2.72
N HIS A 174 11.72 -12.05 -3.11
CA HIS A 174 12.59 -12.82 -2.25
C HIS A 174 13.91 -12.09 -1.94
N ALA A 175 14.53 -11.47 -2.94
CA ALA A 175 15.76 -10.72 -2.72
C ALA A 175 15.53 -9.48 -1.84
N ALA A 176 14.40 -8.79 -2.00
CA ALA A 176 14.01 -7.67 -1.13
C ALA A 176 13.92 -8.12 0.34
N ALA A 177 13.21 -9.23 0.60
CA ALA A 177 13.03 -9.79 1.94
C ALA A 177 14.32 -10.32 2.60
N GLU A 178 15.39 -10.61 1.84
CA GLU A 178 16.68 -11.06 2.38
C GLU A 178 17.64 -9.91 2.69
N ASN A 179 17.35 -8.68 2.23
CA ASN A 179 18.20 -7.51 2.41
C ASN A 179 17.80 -6.64 3.63
N GLU A 180 16.78 -7.06 4.39
CA GLU A 180 16.37 -6.50 5.69
C GLU A 180 17.18 -7.09 6.86
#